data_AF-A0A420YMZ8-F1
#
_entry.id   AF-A0A420YMZ8-F1
#
_cell.length_a   1.000
_cell.length_b   1.000
_cell.length_c   1.000
_cell.angle_alpha   90.00
_cell.angle_beta   90.00
_cell.angle_gamma   90.00
#
_symmetry.space_group_name_H-M   'P 1'
#
loop_
_entity.id
_entity.type
_entity.pdbx_description
1 polymer ?
#
loop_
_entity_poly.entity_id
_entity_poly.type
_entity_poly.pdbx_seq_one_letter_code
_entity_poly.pdbx_strand_id
1 'polypeptide(L)'
;MNDKKSERLIPPAPGGGLENLPPELRCLIFLRLDSPQLKALVSAAPRFHAQYLYERKYILCRSLERSLGSATVDAYAVHLFATLQANKSLNVSSFLMSCSESTAQRWQPLADELTEDEVVSMAAFYLGYVEDIMADFVCWILKFLSEVDEHKDGSDFPLSIYPFDTELTQLVQSYRDRQLVALTLTETTRFIMTIYRFQLVCQLTTPNDSNIVTLRKNEWGDPREEFLG
;
A
#
# COMPACT_ATOMS: atom_id res chain seq x y z
N MET A 1 63.18 -37.67 8.42
CA MET A 1 62.57 -38.07 7.15
C MET A 1 61.26 -38.75 7.49
N ASN A 2 60.21 -37.95 7.68
CA ASN A 2 59.20 -37.59 6.67
C ASN A 2 58.23 -38.76 6.52
N ASP A 3 56.91 -38.63 6.58
CA ASP A 3 56.01 -37.49 6.66
C ASP A 3 54.59 -38.09 6.75
N LYS A 4 53.58 -37.23 6.90
CA LYS A 4 52.13 -37.51 6.72
C LYS A 4 51.38 -38.02 7.94
N LYS A 5 51.31 -37.12 8.92
CA LYS A 5 50.09 -36.85 9.69
C LYS A 5 48.95 -36.59 8.68
N SER A 6 48.03 -37.55 8.56
CA SER A 6 46.84 -37.43 7.73
C SER A 6 45.86 -36.45 8.40
N GLU A 7 46.04 -35.16 8.15
CA GLU A 7 45.02 -34.14 8.41
C GLU A 7 43.77 -34.53 7.61
N ARG A 8 42.74 -34.99 8.33
CA ARG A 8 41.40 -35.10 7.77
C ARG A 8 40.94 -33.69 7.47
N LEU A 9 41.09 -33.30 6.20
CA LEU A 9 40.43 -32.15 5.60
C LEU A 9 38.93 -32.33 5.86
N ILE A 10 38.38 -31.58 6.81
CA ILE A 10 36.93 -31.44 6.97
C ILE A 10 36.45 -30.83 5.65
N PRO A 11 35.56 -31.49 4.89
CA PRO A 11 35.00 -30.86 3.70
C PRO A 11 34.31 -29.56 4.11
N PRO A 12 34.47 -28.44 3.37
CA PRO A 12 33.73 -27.23 3.67
C PRO A 12 32.24 -27.57 3.71
N ALA A 13 31.57 -27.17 4.79
CA ALA A 13 30.16 -27.46 5.00
C ALA A 13 29.35 -27.09 3.74
N PRO A 14 28.43 -27.97 3.28
CA PRO A 14 27.66 -27.73 2.08
C PRO A 14 26.81 -26.47 2.26
N GLY A 15 27.06 -25.47 1.41
CA GLY A 15 26.21 -24.29 1.18
C GLY A 15 25.70 -23.61 2.45
N GLY A 16 26.50 -22.69 3.02
CA GLY A 16 26.01 -21.80 4.07
C GLY A 16 24.76 -21.08 3.60
N GLY A 17 23.59 -21.52 4.06
CA GLY A 17 22.30 -20.92 3.71
C GLY A 17 22.26 -19.42 4.07
N LEU A 18 21.33 -18.68 3.49
CA LEU A 18 21.15 -17.23 3.69
C LEU A 18 21.14 -16.83 5.18
N GLU A 19 20.73 -17.74 6.07
CA GLU A 19 20.71 -17.55 7.52
C GLU A 19 22.09 -17.51 8.21
N ASN A 20 23.15 -18.01 7.55
CA ASN A 20 24.52 -17.96 8.08
C ASN A 20 25.24 -16.66 7.72
N LEU A 21 24.57 -15.74 7.01
CA LEU A 21 25.12 -14.44 6.70
C LEU A 21 25.29 -13.60 7.99
N PRO A 22 26.37 -12.80 8.08
CA PRO A 22 26.52 -11.77 9.10
C PRO A 22 25.28 -10.87 9.19
N PRO A 23 24.94 -10.35 10.39
CA PRO A 23 23.79 -9.47 10.59
C PRO A 23 23.73 -8.30 9.59
N GLU A 24 24.88 -7.76 9.19
CA GLU A 24 24.99 -6.64 8.25
C GLU A 24 24.49 -7.04 6.85
N LEU A 25 24.84 -8.24 6.39
CA LEU A 25 24.40 -8.74 5.09
C LEU A 25 22.92 -9.14 5.11
N ARG A 26 22.43 -9.67 6.25
CA ARG A 26 20.99 -9.91 6.45
C ARG A 26 20.20 -8.61 6.47
N CYS A 27 20.74 -7.54 7.05
CA CYS A 27 20.15 -6.20 7.02
C CYS A 27 20.04 -5.67 5.58
N LEU A 28 21.10 -5.83 4.77
CA LEU A 28 21.03 -5.46 3.35
C LEU A 28 19.95 -6.21 2.57
N ILE A 29 19.69 -7.48 2.92
CA ILE A 29 18.58 -8.23 2.34
C ILE A 29 17.26 -7.60 2.75
N PHE A 30 17.02 -7.34 4.04
CA PHE A 30 15.79 -6.70 4.52
C PHE A 30 15.50 -5.38 3.81
N LEU A 31 16.51 -4.54 3.59
CA LEU A 31 16.38 -3.24 2.92
C LEU A 31 15.97 -3.32 1.45
N ARG A 32 16.01 -4.51 0.84
CA ARG A 32 15.62 -4.74 -0.56
C ARG A 32 14.22 -5.32 -0.71
N LEU A 33 13.62 -5.82 0.36
CA LEU A 33 12.32 -6.49 0.31
C LEU A 33 11.17 -5.50 0.45
N ASP A 34 10.14 -5.71 -0.36
CA ASP A 34 8.82 -5.12 -0.12
C ASP A 34 8.12 -5.84 1.06
N SER A 35 7.00 -5.29 1.51
CA SER A 35 6.27 -5.79 2.69
C SER A 35 5.86 -7.27 2.57
N PRO A 36 5.35 -7.74 1.41
CA PRO A 36 5.01 -9.15 1.23
C PRO A 36 6.22 -10.09 1.27
N GLN A 37 7.32 -9.72 0.60
CA GLN A 37 8.55 -10.52 0.60
C GLN A 37 9.20 -10.56 2.00
N LEU A 38 9.15 -9.43 2.73
CA LEU A 38 9.61 -9.36 4.11
C LEU A 38 8.83 -10.34 4.99
N LYS A 39 7.49 -10.35 4.90
CA LYS A 39 6.63 -11.29 5.63
C LYS A 39 6.96 -12.75 5.31
N ALA A 40 7.18 -13.07 4.03
CA ALA A 40 7.56 -14.42 3.61
C ALA A 40 8.93 -14.83 4.17
N LEU A 41 9.94 -13.96 4.12
CA LEU A 41 11.29 -14.27 4.63
C LEU A 41 11.30 -14.46 6.15
N VAL A 42 10.65 -13.56 6.88
CA VAL A 42 10.58 -13.58 8.35
C VAL A 42 9.82 -14.80 8.87
N SER A 43 8.86 -15.31 8.11
CA SER A 43 8.12 -16.54 8.47
C SER A 43 8.87 -17.82 8.10
N ALA A 44 9.69 -17.80 7.03
CA ALA A 44 10.41 -18.98 6.56
C ALA A 44 11.76 -19.23 7.27
N ALA A 45 12.41 -18.19 7.80
CA ALA A 45 13.80 -18.27 8.26
C ALA A 45 13.99 -17.76 9.72
N PRO A 46 14.22 -18.64 10.71
CA PRO A 46 14.29 -18.27 12.13
C PRO A 46 15.34 -17.22 12.48
N ARG A 47 16.52 -17.24 11.84
CA ARG A 47 17.55 -16.21 12.11
C ARG A 47 17.17 -14.85 11.55
N PHE A 48 16.47 -14.81 10.41
CA PHE A 48 15.88 -13.56 9.92
C PHE A 48 14.77 -13.11 10.86
N HIS A 49 13.93 -14.02 11.35
CA HIS A 49 12.92 -13.68 12.36
C HIS A 49 13.52 -13.02 13.60
N ALA A 50 14.58 -13.58 14.18
CA ALA A 50 15.23 -13.03 15.36
C ALA A 50 15.82 -11.62 15.12
N GLN A 51 16.47 -11.40 13.97
CA GLN A 51 16.99 -10.07 13.64
C GLN A 51 15.88 -9.08 13.31
N TYR A 52 14.83 -9.54 12.63
CA TYR A 52 13.64 -8.74 12.37
C TYR A 52 13.01 -8.24 13.68
N LEU A 53 12.90 -9.08 14.72
CA LEU A 53 12.39 -8.63 16.01
C LEU A 53 13.29 -7.58 16.68
N TYR A 54 14.61 -7.68 16.50
CA TYR A 54 15.57 -6.72 17.09
C TYR A 54 15.54 -5.35 16.38
N GLU A 55 15.39 -5.33 15.05
CA GLU A 55 15.41 -4.10 14.23
C GLU A 55 14.04 -3.78 13.62
N ARG A 56 12.96 -4.23 14.27
CA ARG A 56 11.62 -4.34 13.69
C ARG A 56 11.11 -3.04 13.12
N LYS A 57 11.14 -1.97 13.92
CA LYS A 57 10.72 -0.62 13.51
C LYS A 57 11.43 -0.20 12.22
N TYR A 58 12.76 -0.26 12.21
CA TYR A 58 13.56 0.21 11.06
C TYR A 58 13.29 -0.61 9.80
N ILE A 59 13.28 -1.94 9.92
CA ILE A 59 13.04 -2.84 8.80
C ILE A 59 11.63 -2.65 8.23
N LEU A 60 10.61 -2.54 9.09
CA LEU A 60 9.24 -2.33 8.65
C LEU A 60 9.04 -0.97 7.98
N CYS A 61 9.58 0.13 8.55
CA CYS A 61 9.49 1.46 7.92
C CYS A 61 10.05 1.42 6.51
N ARG A 62 11.25 0.83 6.33
CA ARG A 62 11.90 0.76 5.02
C ARG A 62 11.15 -0.10 4.03
N SER A 63 10.61 -1.21 4.48
CA SER A 63 9.81 -2.11 3.65
C SER A 63 8.49 -1.46 3.24
N LEU A 64 7.83 -0.74 4.14
CA LEU A 64 6.61 0.03 3.86
C LEU A 64 6.86 1.19 2.89
N GLU A 65 7.91 1.99 3.11
CA GLU A 65 8.31 3.06 2.17
C GLU A 65 8.51 2.51 0.76
N ARG A 66 9.11 1.31 0.64
CA ARG A 66 9.33 0.65 -0.63
C ARG A 66 8.04 0.14 -1.27
N SER A 67 7.14 -0.45 -0.49
CA SER A 67 5.84 -0.95 -0.97
C SER A 67 4.88 0.16 -1.37
N LEU A 68 4.84 1.24 -0.59
CA LEU A 68 3.91 2.34 -0.77
C LEU A 68 4.45 3.39 -1.75
N GLY A 69 5.76 3.54 -1.86
CA GLY A 69 6.39 4.55 -2.71
C GLY A 69 5.88 5.95 -2.37
N SER A 70 5.37 6.67 -3.37
CA SER A 70 4.80 8.01 -3.14
C SER A 70 3.48 8.00 -2.36
N ALA A 71 2.81 6.85 -2.22
CA ALA A 71 1.59 6.71 -1.43
C ALA A 71 1.85 6.71 0.09
N THR A 72 3.13 6.72 0.51
CA THR A 72 3.53 6.74 1.93
C THR A 72 2.90 7.93 2.68
N VAL A 73 2.77 9.08 2.03
CA VAL A 73 2.17 10.29 2.63
C VAL A 73 0.69 10.09 2.94
N ASP A 74 -0.07 9.57 1.96
CA ASP A 74 -1.50 9.30 2.14
C ASP A 74 -1.70 8.23 3.23
N ALA A 75 -0.86 7.20 3.26
CA ALA A 75 -0.90 6.16 4.27
C ALA A 75 -0.62 6.69 5.68
N TYR A 76 0.39 7.55 5.82
CA TYR A 76 0.70 8.21 7.09
C TYR A 76 -0.45 9.13 7.54
N ALA A 77 -1.03 9.91 6.63
CA ALA A 77 -2.15 10.80 6.95
C ALA A 77 -3.35 10.03 7.51
N VAL A 78 -3.72 8.90 6.89
CA VAL A 78 -4.79 8.02 7.39
C VAL A 78 -4.49 7.50 8.79
N HIS A 79 -3.25 7.09 9.04
CA HIS A 79 -2.87 6.58 10.35
C HIS A 79 -2.87 7.68 11.41
N LEU A 80 -2.23 8.81 11.13
CA LEU A 80 -2.16 9.96 12.02
C LEU A 80 -3.56 10.47 12.38
N PHE A 81 -4.46 10.55 11.39
CA PHE A 81 -5.85 10.93 11.62
C PHE A 81 -6.55 9.97 12.60
N ALA A 82 -6.43 8.66 12.36
CA ALA A 82 -7.04 7.65 13.23
C ALA A 82 -6.53 7.76 14.69
N THR A 83 -5.22 7.98 14.86
CA THR A 83 -4.61 8.16 16.18
C THR A 83 -5.07 9.45 16.87
N LEU A 84 -5.11 10.58 16.15
CA LEU A 84 -5.59 11.86 16.69
C LEU A 84 -7.08 11.82 17.02
N GLN A 85 -7.89 11.16 16.20
CA GLN A 85 -9.31 10.96 16.44
C GLN A 85 -9.55 10.11 17.70
N ALA A 86 -8.80 9.03 17.89
CA ALA A 86 -8.87 8.21 19.10
C ALA A 86 -8.51 9.01 20.37
N ASN A 87 -7.57 9.94 20.25
CA ASN A 87 -7.13 10.82 21.34
C ASN A 87 -8.02 12.07 21.53
N LYS A 88 -9.10 12.23 20.75
CA LYS A 88 -10.06 13.36 20.80
C LYS A 88 -9.42 14.76 20.70
N SER A 89 -8.21 14.87 20.16
CA SER A 89 -7.44 16.11 20.09
C SER A 89 -7.59 16.83 18.75
N LEU A 90 -8.50 16.38 17.89
CA LEU A 90 -8.47 16.70 16.48
C LEU A 90 -9.28 17.96 16.13
N ASN A 91 -8.60 18.94 15.52
CA ASN A 91 -9.21 19.93 14.65
C ASN A 91 -9.00 19.49 13.19
N VAL A 92 -10.09 19.11 12.52
CA VAL A 92 -10.09 18.55 11.17
C VAL A 92 -9.51 19.52 10.15
N SER A 93 -9.87 20.81 10.23
CA SER A 93 -9.43 21.82 9.26
C SER A 93 -7.93 22.06 9.34
N SER A 94 -7.35 22.14 10.56
CA SER A 94 -5.90 22.28 10.72
C SER A 94 -5.14 21.04 10.28
N PHE A 95 -5.71 19.86 10.49
CA PHE A 95 -5.11 18.60 10.05
C PHE A 95 -5.04 18.50 8.52
N LEU A 96 -6.14 18.81 7.82
CA LEU A 96 -6.16 18.77 6.35
C LEU A 96 -5.18 19.78 5.75
N MET A 97 -5.05 20.97 6.35
CA MET A 97 -4.08 21.97 5.94
C MET A 97 -2.64 21.44 6.08
N SER A 98 -2.30 20.85 7.23
CA SER A 98 -0.99 20.22 7.44
C SER A 98 -0.71 19.08 6.45
N CYS A 99 -1.69 18.21 6.19
CA CYS A 99 -1.53 17.14 5.20
C CYS A 99 -1.28 17.66 3.79
N SER A 100 -1.94 18.75 3.40
CA SER A 100 -1.75 19.37 2.09
C SER A 100 -0.32 19.92 1.92
N GLU A 101 0.24 20.51 2.98
CA GLU A 101 1.62 21.02 3.01
C GLU A 101 2.65 19.88 2.96
N SER A 102 2.44 18.81 3.74
CA SER A 102 3.32 17.64 3.73
C SER A 102 3.32 16.91 2.38
N THR A 103 2.18 16.90 1.68
CA THR A 103 2.09 16.34 0.32
C THR A 103 2.89 17.18 -0.68
N ALA A 104 2.91 18.50 -0.53
CA ALA A 104 3.66 19.40 -1.38
C ALA A 104 5.19 19.30 -1.17
N GLN A 105 5.63 19.03 0.06
CA GLN A 105 7.06 19.00 0.42
C GLN A 105 7.79 17.68 0.10
N ARG A 106 7.10 16.66 -0.44
CA ARG A 106 7.70 15.33 -0.73
C ARG A 106 8.44 14.74 0.47
N TRP A 107 7.72 14.62 1.59
CA TRP A 107 7.87 13.76 2.78
C TRP A 107 9.26 13.30 3.31
N GLN A 108 9.39 13.26 4.64
CA GLN A 108 10.54 12.77 5.42
C GLN A 108 10.48 11.24 5.67
N PRO A 109 11.53 10.57 6.17
CA PRO A 109 11.49 9.12 6.43
C PRO A 109 10.51 8.71 7.55
N LEU A 110 9.76 7.62 7.36
CA LEU A 110 8.80 7.09 8.37
C LEU A 110 9.48 6.71 9.70
N ALA A 111 10.76 6.32 9.62
CA ALA A 111 11.53 5.84 10.78
C ALA A 111 11.70 6.88 11.88
N ASP A 112 11.67 8.17 11.53
CA ASP A 112 11.91 9.26 12.48
C ASP A 112 10.61 9.71 13.16
N GLU A 113 9.47 9.59 12.47
CA GLU A 113 8.16 10.10 12.91
C GLU A 113 7.35 9.08 13.73
N LEU A 114 7.46 7.79 13.42
CA LEU A 114 6.56 6.77 13.98
C LEU A 114 7.19 5.96 15.13
N THR A 115 6.38 5.57 16.10
CA THR A 115 6.72 4.52 17.08
C THR A 115 6.63 3.13 16.45
N GLU A 116 7.22 2.11 17.09
CA GLU A 116 7.16 0.75 16.53
C GLU A 116 5.72 0.23 16.38
N ASP A 117 4.86 0.46 17.37
CA ASP A 117 3.47 0.01 17.36
C ASP A 117 2.66 0.65 16.22
N GLU A 118 2.91 1.93 15.94
CA GLU A 118 2.28 2.65 14.84
C GLU A 118 2.71 2.07 13.48
N VAL A 119 4.01 1.80 13.30
CA VAL A 119 4.53 1.16 12.07
C VAL A 119 3.94 -0.23 11.88
N VAL A 120 3.81 -1.00 12.96
CA VAL A 120 3.18 -2.32 12.95
C VAL A 120 1.70 -2.21 12.56
N SER A 121 0.97 -1.25 13.11
CA SER A 121 -0.43 -1.00 12.76
C SER A 121 -0.58 -0.62 11.28
N MET A 122 0.29 0.26 10.77
CA MET A 122 0.28 0.64 9.35
C MET A 122 0.58 -0.54 8.44
N ALA A 123 1.58 -1.37 8.80
CA ALA A 123 1.93 -2.57 8.05
C ALA A 123 0.79 -3.58 8.02
N ALA A 124 0.12 -3.79 9.16
CA ALA A 124 -1.02 -4.68 9.27
C ALA A 124 -2.18 -4.24 8.37
N PHE A 125 -2.48 -2.93 8.33
CA PHE A 125 -3.51 -2.39 7.44
C PHE A 125 -3.14 -2.56 5.97
N TYR A 126 -1.89 -2.27 5.59
CA TYR A 126 -1.46 -2.46 4.20
C TYR A 126 -1.57 -3.92 3.75
N LEU A 127 -0.94 -4.83 4.51
CA LEU A 127 -0.85 -6.26 4.16
C LEU A 127 -2.17 -7.03 4.31
N GLY A 128 -3.10 -6.54 5.13
CA GLY A 128 -4.36 -7.24 5.42
C GLY A 128 -5.60 -6.62 4.78
N TYR A 129 -5.45 -5.50 4.07
CA TYR A 129 -6.59 -4.82 3.46
C TYR A 129 -6.23 -4.21 2.11
N VAL A 130 -5.21 -3.35 2.05
CA VAL A 130 -4.87 -2.63 0.82
C VAL A 130 -4.35 -3.59 -0.25
N GLU A 131 -3.48 -4.52 0.13
CA GLU A 131 -2.94 -5.54 -0.77
C GLU A 131 -4.04 -6.48 -1.28
N ASP A 132 -4.89 -6.97 -0.38
CA ASP A 132 -5.98 -7.89 -0.73
C ASP A 132 -7.00 -7.23 -1.69
N ILE A 133 -7.43 -6.00 -1.40
CA ILE A 133 -8.34 -5.25 -2.30
C ILE A 133 -7.71 -5.03 -3.67
N MET A 134 -6.42 -4.77 -3.72
CA MET A 134 -5.72 -4.59 -4.99
C MET A 134 -5.67 -5.89 -5.78
N ALA A 135 -5.36 -7.01 -5.14
CA ALA A 135 -5.38 -8.31 -5.78
C ALA A 135 -6.78 -8.63 -6.34
N ASP A 136 -7.83 -8.42 -5.53
CA ASP A 136 -9.23 -8.64 -5.95
C ASP A 136 -9.63 -7.73 -7.10
N PHE A 137 -9.26 -6.45 -7.05
CA PHE A 137 -9.55 -5.49 -8.12
C PHE A 137 -8.87 -5.87 -9.43
N VAL A 138 -7.61 -6.30 -9.38
CA VAL A 138 -6.87 -6.77 -10.56
C VAL A 138 -7.53 -8.03 -11.11
N CYS A 139 -7.84 -9.00 -10.27
CA CYS A 139 -8.56 -10.21 -10.69
C CYS A 139 -9.91 -9.89 -11.33
N TRP A 140 -10.68 -8.98 -10.73
CA TRP A 140 -11.96 -8.54 -11.25
C TRP A 140 -11.82 -7.87 -12.63
N ILE A 141 -10.87 -6.95 -12.81
CA ILE A 141 -10.60 -6.33 -14.12
C ILE A 141 -10.24 -7.39 -15.15
N LEU A 142 -9.32 -8.30 -14.83
CA LEU A 142 -8.89 -9.32 -15.78
C LEU A 142 -10.05 -10.23 -16.21
N LYS A 143 -10.92 -10.60 -15.28
CA LYS A 143 -12.13 -11.38 -15.57
C LYS A 143 -13.13 -10.60 -16.42
N PHE A 144 -13.35 -9.33 -16.09
CA PHE A 144 -14.20 -8.45 -16.89
C PHE A 144 -13.68 -8.35 -18.33
N LEU A 145 -12.36 -8.17 -18.52
CA LEU A 145 -11.74 -8.08 -19.84
C LEU A 145 -11.86 -9.39 -20.64
N SER A 146 -11.77 -10.56 -19.98
CA SER A 146 -11.96 -11.85 -20.66
C SER A 146 -13.40 -12.07 -21.11
N GLU A 147 -14.39 -11.69 -20.29
CA GLU A 147 -15.81 -11.84 -20.63
C GLU A 147 -16.20 -10.95 -21.83
N VAL A 148 -15.62 -9.75 -21.93
CA VAL A 148 -15.81 -8.84 -23.08
C VAL A 148 -15.12 -9.36 -24.35
N ASP A 149 -14.14 -10.26 -24.25
CA ASP A 149 -13.50 -10.89 -25.42
C ASP A 149 -14.33 -12.05 -25.99
N GLU A 150 -15.03 -12.80 -25.14
CA GLU A 150 -15.87 -13.95 -25.53
C GLU A 150 -17.17 -13.55 -26.24
N HIS A 151 -17.67 -12.32 -26.06
CA HIS A 151 -18.91 -11.85 -26.70
C HIS A 151 -18.68 -11.04 -27.99
N LYS A 152 -17.59 -11.32 -28.71
CA LYS A 152 -17.39 -10.81 -30.07
C LYS A 152 -18.40 -11.36 -31.09
N ASP A 153 -19.24 -12.34 -30.72
CA ASP A 153 -20.35 -12.83 -31.53
C ASP A 153 -21.69 -12.14 -31.15
N GLY A 154 -21.83 -10.89 -31.61
CA GLY A 154 -23.10 -10.31 -32.06
C GLY A 154 -24.33 -10.36 -31.14
N SER A 155 -24.20 -10.24 -29.81
CA SER A 155 -25.36 -9.94 -28.96
C SER A 155 -25.05 -8.85 -27.94
N ASP A 156 -26.01 -7.95 -27.77
CA ASP A 156 -25.96 -6.73 -26.96
C ASP A 156 -25.46 -7.01 -25.54
N PHE A 157 -24.18 -6.73 -25.29
CA PHE A 157 -23.63 -6.67 -23.94
C PHE A 157 -24.21 -5.42 -23.25
N PRO A 158 -24.75 -5.51 -22.02
CA PRO A 158 -25.28 -4.35 -21.33
C PRO A 158 -24.13 -3.53 -20.71
N LEU A 159 -23.30 -2.90 -21.56
CA LEU A 159 -22.47 -1.77 -21.15
C LEU A 159 -23.33 -0.58 -20.70
N SER A 160 -24.62 -0.56 -21.08
CA SER A 160 -25.63 0.43 -20.69
C SER A 160 -25.94 0.54 -19.18
N ILE A 161 -25.36 -0.29 -18.31
CA ILE A 161 -25.67 -0.27 -16.87
C ILE A 161 -24.76 0.68 -16.08
N TYR A 162 -23.63 1.14 -16.62
CA TYR A 162 -22.72 2.03 -15.88
C TYR A 162 -22.53 3.40 -16.56
N PRO A 163 -22.89 4.52 -15.92
CA PRO A 163 -22.91 5.84 -16.55
C PRO A 163 -21.53 6.52 -16.63
N PHE A 164 -20.46 5.78 -16.95
CA PHE A 164 -19.07 6.26 -17.02
C PHE A 164 -18.41 5.87 -18.35
N ASP A 165 -19.10 6.12 -19.46
CA ASP A 165 -18.93 5.36 -20.71
C ASP A 165 -17.70 5.70 -21.59
N THR A 166 -16.93 6.76 -21.32
CA THR A 166 -15.83 7.14 -22.22
C THR A 166 -14.44 6.78 -21.69
N GLU A 167 -14.14 7.08 -20.43
CA GLU A 167 -12.80 6.85 -19.86
C GLU A 167 -12.56 5.38 -19.49
N LEU A 168 -13.57 4.71 -18.93
CA LEU A 168 -13.48 3.29 -18.61
C LEU A 168 -13.33 2.45 -19.87
N THR A 169 -14.04 2.80 -20.96
CA THR A 169 -13.92 2.12 -22.25
C THR A 169 -12.53 2.28 -22.87
N GLN A 170 -11.95 3.48 -22.81
CA GLN A 170 -10.57 3.72 -23.27
C GLN A 170 -9.54 2.97 -22.40
N LEU A 171 -9.76 2.95 -21.09
CA LEU A 171 -8.91 2.24 -20.15
C LEU A 171 -8.95 0.73 -20.41
N VAL A 172 -10.15 0.16 -20.52
CA VAL A 172 -10.43 -1.23 -20.88
C VAL A 172 -9.77 -1.61 -22.21
N GLN A 173 -9.87 -0.74 -23.22
CA GLN A 173 -9.22 -0.97 -24.51
C GLN A 173 -7.69 -0.92 -24.40
N SER A 174 -7.13 0.03 -23.63
CA SER A 174 -5.69 0.09 -23.33
C SER A 174 -5.18 -1.15 -22.57
N TYR A 175 -5.97 -1.69 -21.63
CA TYR A 175 -5.60 -2.92 -20.92
C TYR A 175 -5.69 -4.15 -21.82
N ARG A 176 -6.70 -4.21 -22.69
CA ARG A 176 -6.88 -5.25 -23.71
C ARG A 176 -5.69 -5.31 -24.67
N ASP A 177 -5.24 -4.16 -25.17
CA ASP A 177 -4.12 -4.09 -26.14
C ASP A 177 -2.76 -4.48 -25.52
N ARG A 178 -2.64 -4.43 -24.19
CA ARG A 178 -1.38 -4.70 -23.47
C ARG A 178 -1.23 -6.12 -22.90
N GLN A 179 -2.23 -7.01 -23.01
CA GLN A 179 -2.20 -8.37 -22.39
C GLN A 179 -1.67 -8.35 -20.93
N LEU A 180 -2.26 -7.51 -20.06
CA LEU A 180 -1.72 -7.34 -18.71
C LEU A 180 -1.84 -8.62 -17.87
N VAL A 181 -0.71 -9.03 -17.28
CA VAL A 181 -0.63 -10.04 -16.22
C VAL A 181 -0.59 -9.38 -14.83
N ALA A 182 -0.21 -8.10 -14.75
CA ALA A 182 -0.12 -7.33 -13.51
C ALA A 182 -0.15 -5.82 -13.79
N LEU A 183 -0.60 -5.00 -12.82
CA LEU A 183 -0.56 -3.53 -12.90
C LEU A 183 0.88 -3.00 -13.04
N THR A 184 1.03 -1.88 -13.74
CA THR A 184 2.30 -1.15 -13.74
C THR A 184 2.56 -0.53 -12.37
N LEU A 185 3.83 -0.26 -12.03
CA LEU A 185 4.20 0.39 -10.77
C LEU A 185 3.43 1.71 -10.53
N THR A 186 3.22 2.50 -11.59
CA THR A 186 2.47 3.76 -11.52
C THR A 186 0.99 3.52 -11.24
N GLU A 187 0.37 2.53 -11.87
CA GLU A 187 -1.03 2.16 -11.63
C GLU A 187 -1.22 1.62 -10.21
N THR A 188 -0.35 0.71 -9.77
CA THR A 188 -0.30 0.22 -8.39
C THR A 188 -0.23 1.37 -7.39
N THR A 189 0.70 2.30 -7.60
CA THR A 189 0.88 3.44 -6.70
C THR A 189 -0.37 4.32 -6.66
N ARG A 190 -0.95 4.66 -7.82
CA ARG A 190 -2.18 5.47 -7.89
C ARG A 190 -3.35 4.76 -7.20
N PHE A 191 -3.48 3.45 -7.39
CA PHE A 191 -4.54 2.67 -6.78
C PHE A 191 -4.40 2.65 -5.24
N ILE A 192 -3.18 2.41 -4.73
CA ILE A 192 -2.88 2.50 -3.29
C ILE A 192 -3.24 3.89 -2.74
N MET A 193 -2.80 4.97 -3.42
CA MET A 193 -3.14 6.34 -3.01
C MET A 193 -4.65 6.55 -2.95
N THR A 194 -5.39 6.07 -3.95
CA THR A 194 -6.86 6.17 -3.98
C THR A 194 -7.51 5.44 -2.80
N ILE A 195 -7.04 4.23 -2.45
CA ILE A 195 -7.55 3.50 -1.28
C ILE A 195 -7.32 4.30 0.00
N TYR A 196 -6.11 4.82 0.22
CA TYR A 196 -5.83 5.59 1.43
C TYR A 196 -6.62 6.90 1.48
N ARG A 197 -6.77 7.61 0.37
CA ARG A 197 -7.60 8.82 0.31
C ARG A 197 -9.06 8.52 0.58
N PHE A 198 -9.58 7.45 0.01
CA PHE A 198 -10.94 6.99 0.29
C PHE A 198 -11.10 6.66 1.78
N GLN A 199 -10.15 5.92 2.36
CA GLN A 199 -10.15 5.60 3.79
C GLN A 199 -10.11 6.87 4.66
N LEU A 200 -9.30 7.86 4.29
CA LEU A 200 -9.26 9.15 4.99
C LEU A 200 -10.62 9.86 4.93
N VAL A 201 -11.26 9.87 3.76
CA VAL A 201 -12.62 10.42 3.60
C VAL A 201 -13.61 9.67 4.48
N CYS A 202 -13.56 8.34 4.53
CA CYS A 202 -14.43 7.56 5.42
C CYS A 202 -14.21 7.91 6.90
N GLN A 203 -12.97 8.16 7.32
CA GLN A 203 -12.66 8.57 8.69
C GLN A 203 -13.13 10.01 9.00
N LEU A 204 -13.05 10.91 8.03
CA LEU A 204 -13.56 12.29 8.10
C LEU A 204 -15.09 12.33 8.11
N THR A 205 -15.73 11.36 7.46
CA THR A 205 -17.17 11.32 7.27
C THR A 205 -17.84 10.39 8.26
N THR A 206 -17.71 10.67 9.56
CA THR A 206 -18.58 9.97 10.52
C THR A 206 -20.04 10.37 10.26
N PRO A 207 -21.02 9.45 10.41
CA PRO A 207 -22.42 9.70 10.04
C PRO A 207 -23.06 10.93 10.74
N ASN A 208 -22.46 11.41 11.82
CA ASN A 208 -22.95 12.52 12.65
C ASN A 208 -22.02 13.74 12.65
N ASP A 209 -21.04 13.84 11.75
CA ASP A 209 -20.05 14.91 11.80
C ASP A 209 -20.55 16.24 11.20
N SER A 210 -20.60 17.29 12.02
CA SER A 210 -20.95 18.65 11.59
C SER A 210 -19.99 19.22 10.55
N ASN A 211 -18.78 18.65 10.43
CA ASN A 211 -17.77 19.07 9.47
C ASN A 211 -18.18 18.77 8.01
N ILE A 212 -18.94 17.70 7.76
CA ILE A 212 -19.46 17.38 6.41
C ILE A 212 -20.51 18.41 5.99
N VAL A 213 -21.37 18.85 6.91
CA VAL A 213 -22.41 19.86 6.63
C VAL A 213 -21.77 21.17 6.19
N THR A 214 -20.64 21.54 6.79
CA THR A 214 -19.90 22.76 6.46
C THR A 214 -19.13 22.63 5.14
N LEU A 215 -18.47 21.51 4.87
CA LEU A 215 -17.81 21.26 3.58
C LEU A 215 -18.83 21.21 2.43
N ARG A 216 -19.97 20.55 2.63
CA ARG A 216 -21.05 20.49 1.64
C ARG A 216 -21.62 21.88 1.31
N LYS A 217 -21.78 22.76 2.31
CA LYS A 217 -22.27 24.13 2.12
C LYS A 217 -21.29 25.05 1.40
N ASN A 218 -19.98 24.81 1.55
CA ASN A 218 -18.95 25.70 1.04
C ASN A 218 -18.49 25.35 -0.38
N GLU A 219 -18.60 24.08 -0.80
CA GLU A 219 -18.18 23.62 -2.14
C GLU A 219 -19.35 23.42 -3.12
N TRP A 220 -20.55 23.13 -2.62
CA TRP A 220 -21.74 22.94 -3.42
C TRP A 220 -22.84 23.80 -2.80
N GLY A 221 -22.99 25.03 -3.29
CA GLY A 221 -24.03 25.95 -2.84
C GLY A 221 -25.38 25.26 -2.66
N ASP A 222 -26.14 25.67 -1.64
CA ASP A 222 -27.40 25.03 -1.26
C ASP A 222 -28.32 24.86 -2.49
N PRO A 223 -28.60 23.62 -2.96
CA PRO A 223 -29.38 23.40 -4.17
C PRO A 223 -30.87 23.83 -4.01
N ARG A 224 -31.25 24.34 -2.82
CA ARG A 224 -32.59 24.91 -2.59
C ARG A 224 -32.71 26.39 -2.96
N GLU A 225 -31.62 27.11 -3.22
CA GLU A 225 -31.71 28.53 -3.62
C GLU A 225 -31.81 28.76 -5.14
N GLU A 226 -31.60 27.73 -5.98
CA GLU A 226 -31.69 27.87 -7.44
C GLU A 226 -33.09 27.60 -8.04
N PHE A 227 -34.09 27.25 -7.23
CA PHE A 227 -35.46 26.94 -7.71
C PHE A 227 -36.52 27.99 -7.34
N LEU A 228 -36.12 29.15 -6.81
CA LEU A 228 -37.03 30.26 -6.48
C LEU A 228 -36.58 31.62 -7.03
N GLY A 229 -35.83 31.61 -8.14
CA GLY A 229 -35.54 32.79 -8.98
C GLY A 229 -36.33 32.78 -10.27
#